data_AF-A0A6B2TKD0-F1
#
_entry.id   AF-A0A6B2TKD0-F1
#
_cell.length_a   1.000
_cell.length_b   1.000
_cell.length_c   1.000
_cell.angle_alpha   90.00
_cell.angle_beta   90.00
_cell.angle_gamma   90.00
#
_symmetry.space_group_name_H-M   'P 1'
#
loop_
_entity.id
_entity.type
_entity.pdbx_description
1 polymer ?
#
loop_
_entity_poly.entity_id
_entity_poly.type
_entity_poly.pdbx_seq_one_letter_code
_entity_poly.pdbx_strand_id
1 'polypeptide(L)'
;PGAAADAIVAARVPPTVTTTLFAPRGFLLAGVREIPTADGPLKVMVLRMKAASLTDYRLRTRDGSDELALGADTLDLSGEVTLYLTKFRGCLEGILCLTFTPDKLPVPPVVPPFVFMTDVSAEQALVTSDSIVAGGLTLKATA
;
A
#
# COMPACT_ATOMS: atom_id res chain seq x y z
N PRO A 1 20.73 -26.83 -4.09
CA PRO A 1 19.56 -26.41 -4.90
C PRO A 1 18.77 -25.31 -4.17
N GLY A 2 19.22 -24.06 -4.32
CA GLY A 2 18.47 -22.89 -3.86
C GLY A 2 17.52 -22.46 -4.97
N ALA A 3 16.21 -22.56 -4.74
CA ALA A 3 15.24 -21.95 -5.63
C ALA A 3 15.54 -20.45 -5.68
N ALA A 4 15.86 -19.93 -6.86
CA ALA A 4 15.84 -18.49 -7.10
C ALA A 4 14.42 -18.05 -6.75
N ALA A 5 14.28 -17.29 -5.66
CA ALA A 5 13.02 -16.62 -5.37
C ALA A 5 12.71 -15.78 -6.60
N ASP A 6 11.60 -16.09 -7.29
CA ASP A 6 11.10 -15.26 -8.38
C ASP A 6 11.12 -13.82 -7.87
N ALA A 7 12.02 -13.01 -8.44
CA ALA A 7 12.17 -11.64 -8.01
C ALA A 7 10.82 -10.97 -8.25
N ILE A 8 10.14 -10.57 -7.18
CA ILE A 8 8.82 -9.95 -7.29
C ILE A 8 9.00 -8.66 -8.11
N VAL A 9 8.58 -8.70 -9.38
CA VAL A 9 8.63 -7.56 -10.29
C VAL A 9 7.39 -6.73 -10.02
N ALA A 10 7.57 -5.50 -9.54
CA ALA A 10 6.45 -4.61 -9.31
C ALA A 10 5.80 -4.16 -10.63
N ALA A 11 4.52 -3.80 -10.56
CA ALA A 11 3.77 -3.32 -11.72
C ALA A 11 4.41 -2.07 -12.32
N ARG A 12 4.33 -1.96 -13.66
CA ARG A 12 4.89 -0.84 -14.43
C ARG A 12 4.37 0.52 -13.95
N VAL A 13 3.05 0.62 -13.82
CA VAL A 13 2.36 1.79 -13.29
C VAL A 13 1.72 1.35 -11.98
N PRO A 14 2.18 1.88 -10.83
CA PRO A 14 1.61 1.54 -9.54
C PRO A 14 0.09 1.76 -9.53
N PRO A 15 -0.72 0.74 -9.22
CA PRO A 15 -2.15 0.94 -9.03
C PRO A 15 -2.40 1.97 -7.93
N THR A 16 -3.51 2.67 -8.07
CA THR A 16 -3.97 3.59 -7.03
C THR A 16 -4.95 2.88 -6.13
N VAL A 17 -4.67 2.96 -4.84
CA VAL A 17 -5.50 2.45 -3.76
C VAL A 17 -6.14 3.62 -3.03
N THR A 18 -7.42 3.49 -2.69
CA THR A 18 -8.11 4.39 -1.78
C THR A 18 -8.85 3.60 -0.71
N THR A 19 -8.91 4.14 0.50
CA THR A 19 -9.68 3.58 1.62
C THR A 19 -10.15 4.70 2.52
N THR A 20 -11.33 4.55 3.11
CA THR A 20 -11.89 5.56 4.02
C THR A 20 -11.24 5.49 5.41
N LEU A 21 -10.78 4.31 5.81
CA LEU A 21 -10.11 4.07 7.09
C LEU A 21 -8.95 3.10 6.90
N PHE A 22 -7.78 3.45 7.43
CA PHE A 22 -6.60 2.59 7.53
C PHE A 22 -6.16 2.50 9.00
N ALA A 23 -6.29 1.31 9.59
CA ALA A 23 -5.93 1.06 10.98
C ALA A 23 -4.77 0.05 11.05
N PRO A 24 -3.51 0.51 11.04
CA PRO A 24 -2.34 -0.36 11.14
C PRO A 24 -2.05 -0.75 12.59
N ARG A 25 -1.48 -1.94 12.80
CA ARG A 25 -0.95 -2.38 14.09
C ARG A 25 0.54 -2.65 14.01
N GLY A 26 1.31 -1.98 14.88
CA GLY A 26 2.77 -2.06 14.88
C GLY A 26 3.40 -1.36 13.67
N PHE A 27 2.84 -0.21 13.28
CA PHE A 27 3.29 0.56 12.13
C PHE A 27 4.74 1.05 12.29
N LEU A 28 5.54 0.83 11.25
CA LEU A 28 6.92 1.26 11.14
C LEU A 28 7.19 1.77 9.73
N LEU A 29 7.66 3.01 9.62
CA LEU A 29 8.30 3.48 8.40
C LEU A 29 9.73 2.91 8.34
N ALA A 30 9.95 1.91 7.48
CA ALA A 30 11.24 1.23 7.35
C ALA A 30 12.26 2.03 6.50
N GLY A 31 11.80 3.07 5.80
CA GLY A 31 12.64 3.97 5.00
C GLY A 31 12.32 3.87 3.51
N VAL A 32 13.33 4.10 2.67
CA VAL A 32 13.22 4.12 1.21
C VAL A 32 14.12 3.05 0.62
N ARG A 33 13.62 2.37 -0.42
CA ARG A 33 14.33 1.33 -1.17
C ARG A 33 14.07 1.49 -2.66
N GLU A 34 14.92 0.90 -3.47
CA GLU A 34 14.67 0.71 -4.89
C GLU A 34 14.25 -0.74 -5.12
N ILE A 35 13.20 -0.93 -5.93
CA ILE A 35 12.70 -2.26 -6.31
C ILE A 35 12.77 -2.43 -7.84
N PRO A 36 13.07 -3.63 -8.35
CA PRO A 36 13.11 -3.86 -9.79
C PRO A 36 11.71 -3.80 -10.40
N THR A 37 11.58 -3.13 -11.53
CA THR A 37 10.39 -3.16 -12.39
C THR A 37 10.80 -3.45 -13.83
N ALA A 38 9.84 -3.74 -14.71
CA ALA A 38 10.11 -3.99 -16.13
C ALA A 38 10.76 -2.80 -16.87
N ASP A 39 10.55 -1.56 -16.40
CA ASP A 39 11.13 -0.35 -17.00
C ASP A 39 12.40 0.15 -16.28
N GLY A 40 12.87 -0.56 -15.26
CA GLY A 40 14.02 -0.16 -14.44
C GLY A 40 13.67 -0.06 -12.94
N PRO A 41 14.65 0.29 -12.09
CA PRO A 41 14.42 0.38 -10.65
C PRO A 41 13.45 1.53 -10.33
N LEU A 42 12.48 1.24 -9.44
CA LEU A 42 11.54 2.22 -8.93
C LEU A 42 11.84 2.52 -7.47
N LYS A 43 11.99 3.81 -7.14
CA LYS A 43 12.19 4.28 -5.78
C LYS A 43 10.87 4.27 -5.00
N VAL A 44 10.83 3.54 -3.89
CA VAL A 44 9.64 3.32 -3.07
C VAL A 44 9.90 3.54 -1.60
N MET A 45 8.87 4.00 -0.90
CA MET A 45 8.81 4.06 0.55
C MET A 45 8.29 2.72 1.07
N VAL A 46 8.93 2.20 2.11
CA VAL A 46 8.61 0.89 2.69
C VAL A 46 7.96 1.06 4.05
N LEU A 47 6.70 0.64 4.15
CA LEU A 47 5.96 0.60 5.41
C LEU A 47 5.85 -0.84 5.88
N ARG A 48 6.10 -1.09 7.15
CA ARG A 48 6.00 -2.42 7.78
C ARG A 48 5.00 -2.37 8.93
N MET A 49 4.26 -3.45 9.11
CA MET A 49 3.30 -3.61 10.19
C MET A 49 2.99 -5.09 10.42
N LYS A 50 2.39 -5.41 11.57
CA LYS A 50 1.95 -6.78 11.90
C LYS A 50 0.57 -7.09 11.36
N ALA A 51 -0.24 -6.05 11.17
CA ALA A 51 -1.56 -6.13 10.59
C ALA A 51 -2.02 -4.76 10.13
N ALA A 52 -2.98 -4.73 9.22
CA ALA A 52 -3.72 -3.53 8.86
C ALA A 52 -5.17 -3.90 8.54
N SER A 53 -6.11 -3.11 9.05
CA SER A 53 -7.50 -3.19 8.63
C SER A 53 -7.84 -1.97 7.78
N LEU A 54 -8.50 -2.21 6.64
CA LEU A 54 -8.90 -1.19 5.69
C LEU A 54 -10.41 -1.26 5.48
N THR A 55 -11.07 -0.10 5.35
CA THR A 55 -12.52 0.00 5.10
C THR A 55 -12.79 0.69 3.77
N ASP A 56 -13.78 0.21 3.01
CA ASP A 56 -14.11 0.70 1.67
C ASP A 56 -12.85 0.75 0.77
N TYR A 57 -12.17 -0.40 0.70
CA TYR A 57 -10.98 -0.55 -0.11
C TYR A 57 -11.36 -0.50 -1.58
N ARG A 58 -10.65 0.35 -2.35
CA ARG A 58 -10.74 0.41 -3.80
C ARG A 58 -9.34 0.43 -4.39
N LEU A 59 -9.09 -0.42 -5.36
CA LEU A 59 -7.89 -0.43 -6.18
C LEU A 59 -8.28 -0.21 -7.63
N ARG A 60 -7.52 0.62 -8.33
CA ARG A 60 -7.60 0.79 -9.78
C ARG A 60 -6.21 0.65 -10.41
N THR A 61 -6.09 -0.23 -11.40
CA THR A 61 -4.91 -0.29 -12.25
C THR A 61 -4.92 0.87 -13.25
N ARG A 62 -3.75 1.23 -13.78
CA ARG A 62 -3.58 2.30 -14.79
C ARG A 62 -2.65 1.84 -15.91
N ASP A 63 -2.72 0.57 -16.26
CA ASP A 63 -1.75 -0.12 -17.12
C ASP A 63 -2.09 -0.12 -18.62
N GLY A 64 -3.11 0.62 -19.07
CA GLY A 64 -3.39 0.81 -20.50
C GLY A 64 -4.87 0.76 -20.83
N SER A 65 -5.21 0.05 -21.92
CA SER A 65 -6.56 -0.02 -22.50
C SER A 65 -7.61 -0.68 -21.62
N ASP A 66 -7.20 -1.58 -20.71
CA ASP A 66 -8.10 -2.29 -19.82
C ASP A 66 -7.81 -1.88 -18.37
N GLU A 67 -8.68 -1.08 -17.77
CA GLU A 67 -8.58 -0.76 -16.34
C GLU A 67 -9.24 -1.87 -15.52
N LEU A 68 -8.51 -2.41 -14.55
CA LEU A 68 -9.05 -3.32 -13.55
C LEU A 68 -9.39 -2.54 -12.29
N ALA A 69 -10.62 -2.70 -11.82
CA ALA A 69 -11.08 -2.17 -10.55
C ALA A 69 -11.38 -3.31 -9.58
N LEU A 70 -10.78 -3.26 -8.40
CA LEU A 70 -11.07 -4.15 -7.28
C LEU A 70 -11.67 -3.31 -6.16
N GLY A 71 -12.81 -3.75 -5.61
CA GLY A 71 -13.42 -3.16 -4.43
C GLY A 71 -13.65 -4.19 -3.34
N ALA A 72 -13.44 -3.84 -2.09
CA ALA A 72 -13.87 -4.61 -0.93
C ALA A 72 -14.45 -3.66 0.13
N ASP A 73 -15.44 -4.11 0.88
CA ASP A 73 -15.99 -3.33 2.00
C ASP A 73 -15.02 -3.32 3.18
N THR A 74 -14.32 -4.44 3.36
CA THR A 74 -13.25 -4.61 4.36
C THR A 74 -12.08 -5.35 3.73
N LEU A 75 -10.86 -4.97 4.10
CA LEU A 75 -9.64 -5.68 3.74
C LEU A 75 -8.75 -5.77 4.97
N ASP A 76 -8.54 -6.98 5.47
CA ASP A 76 -7.68 -7.25 6.62
C ASP A 76 -6.41 -7.95 6.16
N LEU A 77 -5.27 -7.33 6.48
CA LEU A 77 -3.93 -7.82 6.24
C LEU A 77 -3.34 -8.28 7.58
N SER A 78 -2.68 -9.43 7.61
CA SER A 78 -1.99 -9.91 8.82
C SER A 78 -0.71 -10.68 8.54
N GLY A 79 0.15 -10.77 9.56
CA GLY A 79 1.46 -11.40 9.47
C GLY A 79 2.57 -10.39 9.19
N GLU A 80 3.52 -10.74 8.32
CA GLU A 80 4.58 -9.83 7.87
C GLU A 80 4.12 -8.87 6.76
N VAL A 81 3.27 -7.90 7.13
CA VAL A 81 2.72 -6.93 6.18
C VAL A 81 3.78 -5.89 5.81
N THR A 82 4.15 -5.86 4.53
CA THR A 82 5.01 -4.81 3.95
C THR A 82 4.31 -4.15 2.76
N LEU A 83 4.21 -2.83 2.81
CA LEU A 83 3.67 -2.00 1.74
C LEU A 83 4.82 -1.23 1.08
N TYR A 84 4.93 -1.33 -0.24
CA TYR A 84 5.89 -0.59 -1.06
C TYR A 84 5.13 0.47 -1.86
N LEU A 85 5.34 1.73 -1.52
CA LEU A 85 4.52 2.84 -1.98
C LEU A 85 5.38 3.93 -2.64
N THR A 86 4.95 4.49 -3.77
CA THR A 86 5.55 5.70 -4.34
C THR A 86 4.94 6.97 -3.77
N LYS A 87 3.73 6.86 -3.22
CA LYS A 87 3.00 7.96 -2.59
C LYS A 87 2.02 7.41 -1.57
N PHE A 88 1.94 8.04 -0.41
CA PHE A 88 0.99 7.72 0.64
C PHE A 88 0.42 9.00 1.23
N ARG A 89 -0.89 9.19 1.12
CA ARG A 89 -1.61 10.34 1.65
C ARG A 89 -2.72 9.86 2.58
N GLY A 90 -2.94 10.59 3.66
CA GLY A 90 -4.10 10.37 4.53
C GLY A 90 -4.11 11.35 5.69
N CYS A 91 -5.21 11.35 6.44
CA CYS A 91 -5.40 12.22 7.60
C CYS A 91 -5.28 11.41 8.89
N LEU A 92 -4.25 11.72 9.69
CA LEU A 92 -4.03 11.11 10.99
C LEU A 92 -5.20 11.45 11.92
N GLU A 93 -5.91 10.42 12.39
CA GLU A 93 -7.09 10.55 13.25
C GLU A 93 -8.16 11.53 12.72
N GLY A 94 -8.17 11.76 11.40
CA GLY A 94 -9.06 12.72 10.73
C GLY A 94 -8.69 14.20 10.89
N ILE A 95 -7.61 14.56 11.59
CA ILE A 95 -7.27 15.95 11.93
C ILE A 95 -6.11 16.47 11.07
N LEU A 96 -5.02 15.69 10.96
CA LEU A 96 -3.79 16.14 10.32
C LEU A 96 -3.53 15.36 9.02
N CYS A 97 -3.79 16.00 7.89
CA CYS A 97 -3.57 15.41 6.57
C CYS A 97 -2.12 15.55 6.10
N LEU A 98 -1.48 14.41 5.89
CA LEU A 98 -0.08 14.32 5.48
C LEU A 98 0.03 13.59 4.14
N THR A 99 1.04 13.96 3.37
CA THR A 99 1.43 13.25 2.15
C THR A 99 2.90 12.89 2.27
N PHE A 100 3.20 11.63 2.09
CA PHE A 100 4.53 11.06 2.17
C PHE A 100 4.93 10.51 0.80
N THR A 101 6.16 10.79 0.42
CA THR A 101 6.80 10.25 -0.79
C THR A 101 8.22 9.82 -0.44
N PRO A 102 8.86 8.97 -1.26
CA PRO A 102 10.24 8.57 -1.03
C PRO A 102 11.24 9.73 -0.89
N ASP A 103 10.96 10.90 -1.49
CA ASP A 103 11.81 12.09 -1.40
C ASP A 103 11.43 13.03 -0.25
N LYS A 104 10.21 12.87 0.29
CA LYS A 104 9.67 13.66 1.40
C LYS A 104 9.15 12.72 2.47
N LEU A 105 10.10 12.09 3.16
CA LEU A 105 9.79 11.28 4.33
C LEU A 105 9.51 12.17 5.54
N PRO A 106 8.65 11.73 6.47
CA PRO A 106 8.57 12.35 7.77
C PRO A 106 9.92 12.21 8.49
N VAL A 107 10.29 13.26 9.23
CA VAL A 107 11.48 13.35 10.10
C VAL A 107 11.47 12.16 11.11
N PRO A 108 12.64 11.61 11.54
CA PRO A 108 12.84 10.19 11.86
C PRO A 108 12.31 9.73 13.24
N PRO A 109 12.35 8.42 13.53
CA PRO A 109 11.18 7.60 13.88
C PRO A 109 10.63 7.91 15.28
N VAL A 110 9.46 8.52 15.35
CA VAL A 110 8.57 8.39 16.51
C VAL A 110 7.58 7.33 16.09
N VAL A 111 7.53 6.18 16.77
CA VAL A 111 6.42 5.22 16.61
C VAL A 111 5.15 6.05 16.74
N PRO A 112 4.38 6.22 15.67
CA PRO A 112 3.33 7.21 15.72
C PRO A 112 2.30 6.79 16.76
N PRO A 113 1.88 7.66 17.68
CA PRO A 113 0.87 7.32 18.68
C PRO A 113 -0.54 7.24 18.08
N PHE A 114 -0.70 7.43 16.76
CA PHE A 114 -2.01 7.45 16.12
C PHE A 114 -2.59 6.04 15.99
N VAL A 115 -3.90 5.96 16.14
CA VAL A 115 -4.65 4.69 16.07
C VAL A 115 -5.07 4.35 14.65
N PHE A 116 -5.38 5.36 13.83
CA PHE A 116 -5.85 5.17 12.45
C PHE A 116 -5.61 6.40 11.58
N MET A 117 -5.76 6.22 10.27
CA MET A 117 -5.80 7.27 9.27
C MET A 117 -7.11 7.22 8.49
N THR A 118 -7.64 8.38 8.10
CA THR A 118 -8.80 8.49 7.21
C THR A 118 -8.40 9.03 5.85
N ASP A 119 -9.30 8.93 4.88
CA ASP A 119 -9.16 9.54 3.55
C ASP A 119 -7.84 9.17 2.87
N VAL A 120 -7.52 7.88 2.93
CA VAL A 120 -6.22 7.38 2.51
C VAL A 120 -6.22 7.15 1.01
N SER A 121 -5.17 7.64 0.37
CA SER A 121 -4.84 7.36 -1.01
C SER A 121 -3.37 6.98 -1.12
N ALA A 122 -3.09 5.87 -1.79
CA ALA A 122 -1.75 5.35 -1.97
C ALA A 122 -1.51 4.95 -3.43
N GLU A 123 -0.29 5.20 -3.90
CA GLU A 123 0.22 4.58 -5.12
C GLU A 123 1.08 3.39 -4.70
N GLN A 124 0.54 2.20 -4.91
CA GLN A 124 1.05 0.97 -4.33
C GLN A 124 1.79 0.17 -5.40
N ALA A 125 3.12 0.10 -5.29
CA ALA A 125 3.92 -0.67 -6.22
C ALA A 125 3.86 -2.17 -5.92
N LEU A 126 3.83 -2.54 -4.63
CA LEU A 126 3.77 -3.93 -4.18
C LEU A 126 3.21 -4.03 -2.75
N VAL A 127 2.54 -5.15 -2.46
CA VAL A 127 2.15 -5.59 -1.11
C VAL A 127 2.63 -6.99 -0.88
N THR A 128 3.18 -7.23 0.31
CA THR A 128 3.43 -8.57 0.83
C THR A 128 2.74 -8.72 2.18
N SER A 129 2.16 -9.88 2.44
CA SER A 129 1.51 -10.24 3.70
C SER A 129 1.32 -11.75 3.74
N ASP A 130 1.20 -12.32 4.94
CA ASP A 130 0.97 -13.76 5.09
C ASP A 130 -0.49 -14.14 4.82
N SER A 131 -1.43 -13.22 5.13
CA SER A 131 -2.84 -13.41 4.88
C SER A 131 -3.54 -12.11 4.50
N ILE A 132 -4.44 -12.22 3.51
CA ILE A 132 -5.33 -11.17 3.03
C ILE A 132 -6.75 -11.71 3.11
N VAL A 133 -7.61 -11.06 3.89
CA VAL A 133 -9.04 -11.38 3.98
C VAL A 133 -9.83 -10.19 3.43
N ALA A 134 -10.60 -10.41 2.37
CA ALA A 134 -11.43 -9.39 1.75
C ALA A 134 -12.92 -9.69 1.95
N GLY A 135 -13.63 -8.80 2.65
CA GLY A 135 -15.09 -8.85 2.78
C GLY A 135 -15.76 -8.04 1.68
N GLY A 136 -16.79 -8.62 1.03
CA GLY A 136 -17.53 -7.92 -0.03
C GLY A 136 -16.69 -7.68 -1.30
N LEU A 137 -15.81 -8.61 -1.64
CA LEU A 137 -14.92 -8.47 -2.79
C LEU A 137 -15.71 -8.34 -4.10
N THR A 138 -15.34 -7.34 -4.90
CA THR A 138 -15.85 -7.08 -6.25
C THR A 138 -14.66 -6.88 -7.19
N LEU A 139 -14.78 -7.43 -8.40
CA LEU A 139 -13.81 -7.30 -9.46
C LEU A 139 -14.53 -6.82 -10.71
N LYS A 140 -14.00 -5.78 -11.35
CA LYS A 140 -14.55 -5.22 -12.59
C LYS A 140 -13.41 -4.98 -13.56
N ALA A 141 -13.63 -5.35 -14.81
CA ALA A 141 -12.81 -4.90 -15.92
C ALA A 141 -13.60 -3.81 -16.67
N THR A 142 -12.97 -2.69 -16.93
CA THR A 142 -13.50 -1.63 -17.78
C THR A 142 -12.64 -1.57 -19.05
N ALA A 143 -13.29 -1.91 -20.17
CA ALA A 143 -12.76 -1.84 -21.53
C ALA A 143 -13.16 -0.51 -22.21
#